data_AF-A0AAE3GHA4-F1
#
_entry.id   AF-A0AAE3GHA4-F1
#
_cell.length_a   1.000
_cell.length_b   1.000
_cell.length_c   1.000
_cell.angle_alpha   90.00
_cell.angle_beta   90.00
_cell.angle_gamma   90.00
#
_symmetry.space_group_name_H-M   'P 1'
#
loop_
_entity.id
_entity.type
_entity.pdbx_description
1 polymer ?
#
loop_
_entity_poly.entity_id
_entity_poly.type
_entity_poly.pdbx_seq_one_letter_code
_entity_poly.pdbx_strand_id
1 'polypeptide(L)'
;MLDTLVAGLVHGNAYALVAVGISLIFGVTHVVNFAHGSVFALGSMLGWWLIAEQGWPLWTAILGVLVATGLLGLLINVTAVRPLSKAPPIAALLATVAVSLVLDNLSQIVFGTQVRAFPPALPTNNLRLGGIRFGTSDLVMFAITLAVMAGLAGYLRWARSGLAIRATAQDPDAARQMGIPVPRVQNLAFVLASALGGLAGVFVGMYTSNISATSGASAGLTAFVAATLGGLGSMVGAVLGGFLLGVVEAFGISLFGDGVRDLITFGVLLVVLVLRPGGLLGRVPLLSKEPMTGTFLGAGRPIRLRRWQAGLALVLAAVAVPLLADGYTLVIGTQVLIYAIVAVPMTLLCGAAGQITIGQAGPIAVGAYASALLVGFAGWPFWVSLPTAGLVTAVVATVLTAPVWRLRGHYVAIATLGVGAVVVAVIRNWDSLTRGGYGLTGIAPPELFGLAIVTPTGFYLLDLAVLAITLLVVVRVTRSPLGTVLAAVGSDEVAARSAGVRVRDYKALAFAIAAFFAGVAGALMAHQYSYIDPSVFTSTMSLLVLTIIVLGGLGSPLGAVLGAVVLVGAPELLRLAPDVRILGYGLLLLVIIRFRPQGVLVRR
;
A
#
# COMPACT_ATOMS: atom_id res chain seq x y z
N MET A 1 23.34 -16.83 19.81
CA MET A 1 22.75 -15.47 19.91
C MET A 1 23.60 -14.40 19.23
N LEU A 2 24.94 -14.44 19.38
CA LEU A 2 25.82 -13.50 18.66
C LEU A 2 25.72 -13.66 17.12
N ASP A 3 25.61 -14.90 16.62
CA ASP A 3 25.36 -15.17 15.20
C ASP A 3 24.05 -14.53 14.70
N THR A 4 22.98 -14.59 15.50
CA THR A 4 21.68 -13.97 15.19
C THR A 4 21.77 -12.45 15.13
N LEU A 5 22.54 -11.84 16.05
CA LEU A 5 22.78 -10.40 16.04
C LEU A 5 23.53 -9.97 14.77
N VAL A 6 24.58 -10.72 14.41
CA VAL A 6 25.37 -10.47 13.19
C VAL A 6 24.50 -10.62 11.95
N ALA A 7 23.74 -11.71 11.84
CA ALA A 7 22.81 -11.92 10.73
C ALA A 7 21.78 -10.78 10.64
N GLY A 8 21.22 -10.35 11.78
CA GLY A 8 20.29 -9.23 11.84
C GLY A 8 20.90 -7.89 11.41
N LEU A 9 22.16 -7.63 11.75
CA LEU A 9 22.87 -6.44 11.26
C LEU A 9 23.14 -6.51 9.74
N VAL A 10 23.48 -7.70 9.22
CA VAL A 10 23.69 -7.91 7.79
C VAL A 10 22.38 -7.73 7.00
N HIS A 11 21.26 -8.30 7.45
CA HIS A 11 19.97 -8.09 6.79
C HIS A 11 19.49 -6.64 6.94
N GLY A 12 19.64 -6.09 8.14
CA GLY A 12 19.28 -4.70 8.45
C GLY A 12 20.04 -3.67 7.62
N ASN A 13 21.24 -4.02 7.16
CA ASN A 13 22.04 -3.19 6.26
C ASN A 13 21.33 -2.96 4.90
N ALA A 14 20.74 -3.99 4.32
CA ALA A 14 19.99 -3.85 3.07
C ALA A 14 18.73 -3.01 3.27
N TYR A 15 18.01 -3.23 4.38
CA TYR A 15 16.86 -2.40 4.75
C TYR A 15 17.26 -0.94 4.98
N ALA A 16 18.40 -0.68 5.62
CA ALA A 16 18.92 0.67 5.83
C ALA A 16 19.19 1.39 4.50
N LEU A 17 19.76 0.69 3.52
CA LEU A 17 20.07 1.27 2.21
C LEU A 17 18.80 1.71 1.47
N VAL A 18 17.77 0.86 1.43
CA VAL A 18 16.47 1.20 0.83
C VAL A 18 15.76 2.29 1.65
N ALA A 19 15.78 2.19 2.99
CA ALA A 19 15.13 3.14 3.89
C ALA A 19 15.71 4.56 3.76
N VAL A 20 17.02 4.68 3.53
CA VAL A 20 17.69 5.96 3.23
C VAL A 20 17.19 6.54 1.91
N GLY A 21 17.02 5.72 0.86
CA GLY A 21 16.44 6.14 -0.41
C GLY A 21 15.02 6.67 -0.25
N ILE A 22 14.16 5.93 0.46
CA ILE A 22 12.79 6.34 0.81
C ILE A 22 12.80 7.67 1.58
N SER A 23 13.67 7.79 2.59
CA SER A 23 13.76 8.98 3.43
C SER A 23 14.30 10.20 2.69
N LEU A 24 15.21 10.01 1.72
CA LEU A 24 15.73 11.05 0.86
C LEU A 24 14.64 11.62 -0.05
N ILE A 25 13.87 10.75 -0.72
CA ILE A 25 12.73 11.18 -1.56
C ILE A 25 11.69 11.89 -0.72
N PHE A 26 11.29 11.28 0.40
CA PHE A 26 10.28 11.85 1.29
C PHE A 26 10.73 13.19 1.85
N GLY A 27 12.00 13.33 2.22
CA GLY A 27 12.55 14.59 2.74
C GLY A 27 12.31 15.75 1.77
N VAL A 28 12.59 15.57 0.48
CA VAL A 28 12.57 16.67 -0.51
C VAL A 28 11.18 16.88 -1.15
N THR A 29 10.28 15.89 -1.04
CA THR A 29 8.95 15.96 -1.69
C THR A 29 7.77 15.93 -0.72
N HIS A 30 7.95 15.46 0.50
CA HIS A 30 6.87 15.12 1.44
C HIS A 30 5.83 14.14 0.87
N VAL A 31 6.17 13.38 -0.17
CA VAL A 31 5.31 12.37 -0.78
C VAL A 31 5.91 11.00 -0.53
N VAL A 32 5.04 10.04 -0.15
CA VAL A 32 5.42 8.63 -0.07
C VAL A 32 5.47 8.03 -1.47
N ASN A 33 6.64 7.55 -1.88
CA ASN A 33 6.85 6.97 -3.21
C ASN A 33 6.78 5.43 -3.17
N PHE A 34 5.63 4.86 -3.53
CA PHE A 34 5.43 3.40 -3.58
C PHE A 34 6.17 2.72 -4.75
N ALA A 35 6.58 3.47 -5.79
CA ALA A 35 7.36 2.92 -6.89
C ALA A 35 8.79 2.52 -6.49
N HIS A 36 9.27 2.98 -5.33
CA HIS A 36 10.63 2.70 -4.89
C HIS A 36 10.89 1.20 -4.67
N GLY A 37 9.88 0.45 -4.21
CA GLY A 37 9.96 -1.01 -4.12
C GLY A 37 10.13 -1.68 -5.48
N SER A 38 9.40 -1.22 -6.50
CA SER A 38 9.55 -1.72 -7.88
C SER A 38 10.91 -1.35 -8.49
N VAL A 39 11.46 -0.17 -8.18
CA VAL A 39 12.83 0.20 -8.59
C VAL A 39 13.87 -0.75 -7.97
N PHE A 40 13.68 -1.11 -6.71
CA PHE A 40 14.50 -2.10 -6.03
C PHE A 40 14.40 -3.48 -6.71
N ALA A 41 13.18 -3.96 -7.03
CA ALA A 41 13.01 -5.24 -7.73
C ALA A 41 13.63 -5.23 -9.12
N LEU A 42 13.42 -4.17 -9.89
CA LEU A 42 14.09 -3.97 -11.17
C LEU A 42 15.61 -3.95 -11.02
N GLY A 43 16.15 -3.33 -9.97
CA GLY A 43 17.59 -3.39 -9.67
C GLY A 43 18.09 -4.81 -9.41
N SER A 44 17.32 -5.61 -8.67
CA SER A 44 17.60 -7.03 -8.45
C SER A 44 17.55 -7.84 -9.76
N MET A 45 16.52 -7.64 -10.58
CA MET A 45 16.35 -8.34 -11.86
C MET A 45 17.43 -7.94 -12.88
N LEU A 46 17.78 -6.64 -12.95
CA LEU A 46 18.87 -6.14 -13.79
C LEU A 46 20.23 -6.69 -13.32
N GLY A 47 20.46 -6.73 -12.00
CA GLY A 47 21.67 -7.33 -11.43
C GLY A 47 21.81 -8.80 -11.80
N TRP A 48 20.73 -9.57 -11.67
CA TRP A 48 20.69 -10.97 -12.10
C TRP A 48 20.94 -11.10 -13.60
N TRP A 49 20.26 -10.31 -14.44
CA TRP A 49 20.42 -10.38 -15.88
C TRP A 49 21.86 -10.06 -16.31
N LEU A 50 22.47 -9.00 -15.76
CA LEU A 50 23.85 -8.64 -16.09
C LEU A 50 24.86 -9.71 -15.65
N ILE A 51 24.70 -10.31 -14.47
CA ILE A 51 25.66 -11.29 -13.93
C ILE A 51 25.41 -12.69 -14.51
N ALA A 52 24.17 -13.17 -14.48
CA ALA A 52 23.81 -14.54 -14.84
C ALA A 52 23.79 -14.76 -16.36
N GLU A 53 23.16 -13.85 -17.10
CA GLU A 53 22.93 -14.03 -18.54
C GLU A 53 24.04 -13.34 -19.36
N GLN A 54 24.43 -12.11 -18.99
CA GLN A 54 25.45 -11.37 -19.74
C GLN A 54 26.88 -11.62 -19.26
N GLY A 55 27.07 -12.34 -18.14
CA GLY A 55 28.38 -12.70 -17.61
C GLY A 55 29.21 -11.53 -17.09
N TRP A 56 28.59 -10.40 -16.74
CA TRP A 56 29.31 -9.24 -16.22
C TRP A 56 29.84 -9.52 -14.80
N PRO A 57 31.07 -9.08 -14.48
CA PRO A 57 31.56 -9.15 -13.11
C PRO A 57 30.71 -8.26 -12.19
N LEU A 58 30.61 -8.65 -10.91
CA LEU A 58 29.76 -7.98 -9.91
C LEU A 58 29.92 -6.45 -9.92
N TRP A 59 31.16 -5.96 -9.99
CA TRP A 59 31.45 -4.53 -9.89
C TRP A 59 30.94 -3.72 -11.08
N THR A 60 31.07 -4.23 -12.30
CA THR A 60 30.53 -3.54 -13.48
C THR A 60 29.01 -3.68 -13.56
N ALA A 61 28.47 -4.82 -13.12
CA ALA A 61 27.03 -5.02 -12.98
C ALA A 61 26.42 -4.00 -12.01
N ILE A 62 27.03 -3.77 -10.84
CA ILE A 62 26.59 -2.75 -9.88
C ILE A 62 26.57 -1.35 -10.52
N LEU A 63 27.61 -0.97 -11.27
CA LEU A 63 27.63 0.33 -11.96
C LEU A 63 26.51 0.44 -13.00
N GLY A 64 26.27 -0.62 -13.78
CA GLY A 64 25.15 -0.69 -14.73
C GLY A 64 23.80 -0.52 -14.05
N VAL A 65 23.58 -1.21 -12.92
CA VAL A 65 22.35 -1.11 -12.12
C VAL A 65 22.18 0.30 -11.55
N LEU A 66 23.23 0.91 -11.00
CA LEU A 66 23.17 2.28 -10.44
C LEU A 66 22.75 3.31 -11.50
N VAL A 67 23.31 3.22 -12.71
CA VAL A 67 22.97 4.12 -13.82
C VAL A 67 21.53 3.88 -14.28
N ALA A 68 21.15 2.63 -14.54
CA ALA A 68 19.82 2.29 -15.03
C ALA A 68 18.72 2.69 -14.04
N THR A 69 18.88 2.35 -12.76
CA THR A 69 17.91 2.69 -11.71
C THR A 69 17.92 4.19 -11.37
N GLY A 70 19.08 4.86 -11.43
CA GLY A 70 19.16 6.31 -11.28
C GLY A 70 18.39 7.05 -12.39
N LEU A 71 18.56 6.64 -13.66
CA LEU A 71 17.79 7.18 -14.79
C LEU A 71 16.30 6.90 -14.65
N LEU A 72 15.94 5.70 -14.18
CA LEU A 72 14.56 5.36 -13.87
C LEU A 72 13.99 6.28 -12.78
N GLY A 73 14.73 6.56 -11.72
CA GLY A 73 14.34 7.52 -10.68
C GLY A 73 14.05 8.91 -11.24
N LEU A 74 14.91 9.41 -12.14
CA LEU A 74 14.67 10.67 -12.84
C LEU A 74 13.37 10.62 -13.65
N LEU A 75 13.13 9.53 -14.39
CA LEU A 75 11.92 9.36 -15.19
C LEU A 75 10.67 9.36 -14.32
N ILE A 76 10.68 8.64 -13.19
CA ILE A 76 9.57 8.59 -12.23
C ILE A 76 9.26 10.00 -11.70
N ASN A 77 10.30 10.76 -11.30
CA ASN A 77 10.07 12.12 -10.81
C ASN A 77 9.46 13.01 -11.89
N VAL A 78 10.04 13.02 -13.09
CA VAL A 78 9.61 13.93 -14.16
C VAL A 78 8.21 13.59 -14.67
N THR A 79 7.84 12.32 -14.74
CA THR A 79 6.58 11.88 -15.36
C THR A 79 5.42 11.72 -14.38
N ALA A 80 5.67 11.28 -13.14
CA ALA A 80 4.63 10.94 -12.19
C ALA A 80 4.54 11.93 -11.03
N VAL A 81 5.67 12.27 -10.39
CA VAL A 81 5.65 13.04 -9.13
C VAL A 81 5.64 14.55 -9.36
N ARG A 82 6.60 15.07 -10.12
CA ARG A 82 6.76 16.51 -10.39
C ARG A 82 5.52 17.17 -10.99
N PRO A 83 4.81 16.57 -11.97
CA PRO A 83 3.59 17.17 -12.53
C PRO A 83 2.49 17.39 -11.49
N LEU A 84 2.51 16.59 -10.42
CA LEU A 84 1.52 16.60 -9.34
C LEU A 84 1.99 17.42 -8.13
N SER A 85 3.09 18.17 -8.24
CA SER A 85 3.61 19.02 -7.16
C SER A 85 2.66 20.14 -6.72
N LYS A 86 1.70 20.53 -7.56
CA LYS A 86 0.62 21.47 -7.24
C LYS A 86 -0.70 20.78 -6.89
N ALA A 87 -0.77 19.46 -7.08
CA ALA A 87 -1.94 18.65 -6.76
C ALA A 87 -1.89 18.24 -5.28
N PRO A 88 -3.00 17.72 -4.72
CA PRO A 88 -2.99 17.18 -3.38
C PRO A 88 -1.94 16.05 -3.24
N PRO A 89 -1.24 15.92 -2.10
CA PRO A 89 -0.17 14.92 -1.92
C PRO A 89 -0.57 13.47 -2.24
N ILE A 90 -1.86 13.15 -2.09
CA ILE A 90 -2.45 11.84 -2.41
C ILE A 90 -2.33 11.52 -3.90
N ALA A 91 -2.50 12.51 -4.78
CA ALA A 91 -2.40 12.30 -6.22
C ALA A 91 -0.99 11.82 -6.58
N ALA A 92 0.04 12.40 -5.97
CA ALA A 92 1.41 11.98 -6.16
C ALA A 92 1.67 10.57 -5.60
N LEU A 93 1.12 10.24 -4.42
CA LEU A 93 1.17 8.87 -3.86
C LEU A 93 0.57 7.86 -4.86
N LEU A 94 -0.62 8.12 -5.39
CA LEU A 94 -1.28 7.21 -6.33
C LEU A 94 -0.56 7.11 -7.66
N ALA A 95 0.01 8.21 -8.15
CA ALA A 95 0.82 8.18 -9.35
C ALA A 95 2.02 7.25 -9.16
N THR A 96 2.62 7.21 -7.96
CA THR A 96 3.70 6.26 -7.67
C THR A 96 3.22 4.81 -7.55
N VAL A 97 1.99 4.56 -7.12
CA VAL A 97 1.36 3.22 -7.18
C VAL A 97 1.09 2.82 -8.63
N ALA A 98 0.66 3.75 -9.48
CA ALA A 98 0.47 3.50 -10.91
C ALA A 98 1.82 3.16 -11.58
N VAL A 99 2.86 3.91 -11.25
CA VAL A 99 4.23 3.63 -11.71
C VAL A 99 4.69 2.26 -11.21
N SER A 100 4.48 1.89 -9.94
CA SER A 100 4.89 0.59 -9.42
C SER A 100 4.27 -0.55 -10.23
N LEU A 101 2.98 -0.45 -10.54
CA LEU A 101 2.28 -1.41 -11.40
C LEU A 101 2.88 -1.47 -12.81
N VAL A 102 3.14 -0.32 -13.45
CA VAL A 102 3.79 -0.30 -14.77
C VAL A 102 5.16 -0.97 -14.73
N LEU A 103 5.96 -0.68 -13.71
CA LEU A 103 7.31 -1.21 -13.56
C LEU A 103 7.32 -2.72 -13.27
N ASP A 104 6.47 -3.20 -12.36
CA ASP A 104 6.40 -4.62 -12.01
C ASP A 104 5.95 -5.46 -13.23
N ASN A 105 4.99 -4.95 -14.01
CA ASN A 105 4.51 -5.65 -15.21
C ASN A 105 5.51 -5.56 -16.35
N LEU A 106 6.14 -4.41 -16.58
CA LEU A 106 7.21 -4.30 -17.56
C LEU A 106 8.37 -5.23 -17.19
N SER A 107 8.71 -5.34 -15.91
CA SER A 107 9.70 -6.29 -15.40
C SER A 107 9.30 -7.74 -15.70
N GLN A 108 8.02 -8.11 -15.52
CA GLN A 108 7.53 -9.45 -15.84
C GLN A 108 7.54 -9.75 -17.34
N ILE A 109 7.23 -8.77 -18.20
CA ILE A 109 7.29 -8.92 -19.66
C ILE A 109 8.74 -9.13 -20.11
N VAL A 110 9.68 -8.36 -19.57
CA VAL A 110 11.10 -8.39 -19.97
C VAL A 110 11.81 -9.62 -19.39
N PHE A 111 11.60 -9.94 -18.11
CA PHE A 111 12.38 -10.97 -17.40
C PHE A 111 11.60 -12.24 -17.07
N GLY A 112 10.29 -12.27 -17.32
CA GLY A 112 9.39 -13.36 -16.96
C GLY A 112 8.82 -13.24 -15.54
N THR A 113 7.82 -14.08 -15.26
CA THR A 113 7.10 -14.14 -13.97
C THR A 113 7.71 -15.13 -12.98
N GLN A 114 8.64 -15.98 -13.43
CA GLN A 114 9.20 -17.05 -12.62
C GLN A 114 10.19 -16.53 -11.59
N VAL A 115 10.25 -17.21 -10.44
CA VAL A 115 11.31 -17.01 -9.46
C VAL A 115 12.60 -17.57 -10.03
N ARG A 116 13.67 -16.77 -10.00
CA ARG A 116 14.98 -17.13 -10.54
C ARG A 116 16.02 -17.14 -9.42
N ALA A 117 16.96 -18.08 -9.49
CA ALA A 117 18.09 -18.11 -8.58
C ALA A 117 19.10 -17.01 -8.95
N PHE A 118 19.55 -16.26 -7.96
CA PHE A 118 20.61 -15.27 -8.12
C PHE A 118 21.97 -15.98 -8.13
N PRO A 119 22.81 -15.78 -9.16
CA PRO A 119 24.08 -16.48 -9.26
C PRO A 119 25.04 -16.08 -8.13
N PRO A 120 25.91 -17.00 -7.67
CA PRO A 120 26.95 -16.67 -6.71
C PRO A 120 27.96 -15.69 -7.34
N ALA A 121 27.83 -14.40 -7.02
CA ALA A 121 28.66 -13.35 -7.59
C ALA A 121 30.04 -13.19 -6.92
N LEU A 122 30.22 -13.82 -5.74
CA LEU A 122 31.45 -13.78 -4.96
C LEU A 122 31.82 -15.20 -4.50
N PRO A 123 33.11 -15.50 -4.29
CA PRO A 123 33.53 -16.77 -3.71
C PRO A 123 32.95 -16.97 -2.32
N THR A 124 32.32 -18.12 -2.07
CA THR A 124 31.76 -18.52 -0.77
C THR A 124 32.85 -19.03 0.17
N ASN A 125 33.71 -18.11 0.62
CA ASN A 125 34.64 -18.39 1.70
C ASN A 125 33.96 -18.12 3.04
N ASN A 126 33.76 -19.16 3.83
CA ASN A 126 33.26 -19.04 5.19
C ASN A 126 34.41 -18.61 6.11
N LEU A 127 34.56 -17.30 6.32
CA LEU A 127 35.53 -16.75 7.25
C LEU A 127 35.04 -17.03 8.68
N ARG A 128 35.88 -17.66 9.50
CA ARG A 128 35.61 -17.90 10.92
C ARG A 128 36.39 -16.87 11.73
N LEU A 129 35.69 -15.92 12.35
CA LEU A 129 36.27 -14.93 13.27
C LEU A 129 35.59 -15.08 14.63
N GLY A 130 36.35 -15.43 15.67
CA GLY A 130 35.83 -15.52 17.05
C GLY A 130 34.68 -16.53 17.25
N GLY A 131 34.63 -17.60 16.45
CA GLY A 131 33.55 -18.61 16.49
C GLY A 131 32.33 -18.29 15.60
N ILE A 132 32.27 -17.10 15.01
CA ILE A 132 31.20 -16.63 14.13
C ILE A 132 31.57 -16.91 12.68
N ARG A 133 30.60 -17.39 11.88
CA ARG A 133 30.79 -17.62 10.44
C ARG A 133 30.30 -16.42 9.65
N PHE A 134 31.17 -15.84 8.85
CA PHE A 134 30.85 -14.76 7.91
C PHE A 134 30.96 -15.27 6.47
N GLY A 135 29.91 -15.09 5.68
CA GLY A 135 30.01 -15.22 4.23
C GLY A 135 30.76 -14.02 3.65
N THR A 136 31.58 -14.25 2.61
CA THR A 136 32.22 -13.15 1.86
C THR A 136 31.20 -12.14 1.34
N SER A 137 30.03 -12.60 0.90
CA SER A 137 28.91 -11.76 0.45
C SER A 137 28.43 -10.81 1.53
N ASP A 138 28.25 -11.30 2.75
CA ASP A 138 27.73 -10.53 3.89
C ASP A 138 28.68 -9.41 4.27
N LEU A 139 29.99 -9.71 4.34
CA LEU A 139 31.03 -8.74 4.65
C LEU A 139 31.15 -7.66 3.57
N VAL A 140 31.13 -8.07 2.30
CA VAL A 140 31.23 -7.14 1.17
C VAL A 140 29.99 -6.23 1.10
N MET A 141 28.79 -6.79 1.23
CA MET A 141 27.55 -6.01 1.30
C MET A 141 27.55 -5.04 2.47
N PHE A 142 27.98 -5.49 3.66
CA PHE A 142 28.07 -4.63 4.84
C PHE A 142 29.07 -3.49 4.64
N ALA A 143 30.26 -3.78 4.14
CA ALA A 143 31.31 -2.78 3.89
C ALA A 143 30.88 -1.74 2.85
N ILE A 144 30.31 -2.19 1.72
CA ILE A 144 29.87 -1.28 0.65
C ILE A 144 28.72 -0.40 1.14
N THR A 145 27.72 -0.95 1.81
CA THR A 145 26.61 -0.14 2.28
C THR A 145 27.07 0.89 3.31
N LEU A 146 27.98 0.54 4.23
CA LEU A 146 28.55 1.51 5.16
C LEU A 146 29.32 2.61 4.42
N ALA A 147 30.12 2.25 3.42
CA ALA A 147 30.86 3.21 2.59
C ALA A 147 29.90 4.13 1.81
N VAL A 148 28.84 3.60 1.22
CA VAL A 148 27.83 4.35 0.47
C VAL A 148 27.02 5.27 1.39
N MET A 149 26.63 4.79 2.57
CA MET A 149 25.92 5.60 3.57
C MET A 149 26.81 6.74 4.11
N ALA A 150 28.08 6.45 4.41
CA ALA A 150 29.06 7.46 4.82
C ALA A 150 29.32 8.47 3.70
N GLY A 151 29.47 8.00 2.46
CA GLY A 151 29.63 8.83 1.27
C GLY A 151 28.43 9.75 1.03
N LEU A 152 27.21 9.23 1.14
CA LEU A 152 25.99 10.02 1.03
C LEU A 152 25.88 11.04 2.18
N ALA A 153 26.18 10.64 3.41
CA ALA A 153 26.16 11.55 4.55
C ALA A 153 27.17 12.69 4.37
N GLY A 154 28.39 12.38 3.91
CA GLY A 154 29.40 13.37 3.55
C GLY A 154 28.95 14.29 2.42
N TYR A 155 28.37 13.72 1.35
CA TYR A 155 27.82 14.47 0.23
C TYR A 155 26.75 15.47 0.68
N LEU A 156 25.80 15.05 1.51
CA LEU A 156 24.73 15.90 2.03
C LEU A 156 25.24 16.97 3.00
N ARG A 157 26.36 16.73 3.68
CA ARG A 157 26.97 17.67 4.62
C ARG A 157 27.83 18.73 3.92
N TRP A 158 28.58 18.33 2.90
CA TRP A 158 29.64 19.17 2.34
C TRP A 158 29.38 19.63 0.90
N ALA A 159 28.68 18.86 0.06
CA ALA A 159 28.44 19.26 -1.32
C ALA A 159 27.36 20.36 -1.43
N ARG A 160 27.54 21.33 -2.34
CA ARG A 160 26.57 22.42 -2.58
C ARG A 160 25.18 21.91 -2.93
N SER A 161 25.10 20.90 -3.81
CA SER A 161 23.85 20.23 -4.16
C SER A 161 23.26 19.41 -3.01
N GLY A 162 24.12 18.85 -2.14
CA GLY A 162 23.70 18.17 -0.92
C GLY A 162 23.09 19.12 0.12
N LEU A 163 23.68 20.30 0.29
CA LEU A 163 23.12 21.38 1.10
C LEU A 163 21.79 21.88 0.53
N ALA A 164 21.66 21.98 -0.79
CA ALA A 164 20.41 22.32 -1.46
C ALA A 164 19.31 21.27 -1.23
N ILE A 165 19.65 19.97 -1.22
CA ILE A 165 18.74 18.87 -0.83
C ILE A 165 18.24 19.09 0.59
N ARG A 166 19.14 19.33 1.55
CA ARG A 166 18.78 19.54 2.95
C ARG A 166 17.91 20.79 3.16
N ALA A 167 18.23 21.89 2.47
CA ALA A 167 17.43 23.12 2.52
C ALA A 167 16.01 22.89 1.95
N THR A 168 15.93 22.23 0.80
CA THR A 168 14.64 21.87 0.17
C THR A 168 13.83 20.93 1.06
N ALA A 169 14.48 20.03 1.79
CA ALA A 169 13.79 19.10 2.68
C ALA A 169 13.25 19.74 3.97
N GLN A 170 13.75 20.92 4.33
CA GLN A 170 13.25 21.68 5.48
C GLN A 170 12.04 22.53 5.08
N ASP A 171 12.19 23.33 4.02
CA ASP A 171 11.08 24.08 3.43
C ASP A 171 11.35 24.30 1.93
N PRO A 172 10.63 23.58 1.04
CA PRO A 172 10.80 23.74 -0.40
C PRO A 172 10.47 25.15 -0.91
N ASP A 173 9.55 25.87 -0.26
CA ASP A 173 9.15 27.20 -0.70
C ASP A 173 10.16 28.26 -0.27
N ALA A 174 10.69 28.17 0.95
CA ALA A 174 11.80 29.02 1.39
C ALA A 174 13.05 28.76 0.53
N ALA A 175 13.35 27.51 0.21
CA ALA A 175 14.47 27.16 -0.68
C ALA A 175 14.32 27.82 -2.07
N ARG A 176 13.11 27.83 -2.65
CA ARG A 176 12.83 28.53 -3.92
C ARG A 176 13.06 30.04 -3.82
N GLN A 177 12.65 30.66 -2.71
CA GLN A 177 12.86 32.09 -2.48
C GLN A 177 14.36 32.43 -2.38
N MET A 178 15.17 31.52 -1.85
CA MET A 178 16.63 31.63 -1.82
C MET A 178 17.33 31.30 -3.16
N GLY A 179 16.57 31.13 -4.26
CA GLY A 179 17.11 30.86 -5.59
C GLY A 179 17.52 29.41 -5.84
N ILE A 180 17.21 28.48 -4.94
CA ILE A 180 17.52 27.06 -5.14
C ILE A 180 16.57 26.48 -6.20
N PRO A 181 17.08 25.85 -7.26
CA PRO A 181 16.25 25.22 -8.29
C PRO A 181 15.66 23.90 -7.77
N VAL A 182 14.64 23.99 -6.90
CA VAL A 182 13.97 22.85 -6.26
C VAL A 182 13.61 21.72 -7.22
N PRO A 183 13.11 21.96 -8.46
CA PRO A 183 12.86 20.88 -9.41
C PRO A 183 14.12 20.06 -9.78
N ARG A 184 15.28 20.70 -9.91
CA ARG A 184 16.55 20.01 -10.21
C ARG A 184 17.06 19.27 -8.98
N VAL A 185 16.87 19.84 -7.79
CA VAL A 185 17.22 19.19 -6.52
C VAL A 185 16.37 17.94 -6.29
N GLN A 186 15.07 18.01 -6.58
CA GLN A 186 14.17 16.85 -6.55
C GLN A 186 14.58 15.78 -7.55
N ASN A 187 14.90 16.15 -8.80
CA ASN A 187 15.44 15.19 -9.78
C ASN A 187 16.68 14.46 -9.25
N LEU A 188 17.64 15.20 -8.68
CA LEU A 188 18.85 14.62 -8.12
C LEU A 188 18.58 13.70 -6.93
N ALA A 189 17.67 14.09 -6.04
CA ALA A 189 17.26 13.25 -4.91
C ALA A 189 16.65 11.92 -5.38
N PHE A 190 15.82 11.94 -6.43
CA PHE A 190 15.26 10.72 -7.02
C PHE A 190 16.32 9.84 -7.69
N VAL A 191 17.26 10.43 -8.42
CA VAL A 191 18.38 9.68 -9.03
C VAL A 191 19.20 8.97 -7.96
N LEU A 192 19.63 9.71 -6.92
CA LEU A 192 20.42 9.16 -5.83
C LEU A 192 19.65 8.08 -5.08
N ALA A 193 18.39 8.34 -4.70
CA ALA A 193 17.58 7.37 -4.00
C ALA A 193 17.36 6.09 -4.82
N SER A 194 16.94 6.20 -6.08
CA SER A 194 16.68 5.04 -6.93
C SER A 194 17.94 4.23 -7.21
N ALA A 195 19.10 4.87 -7.35
CA ALA A 195 20.38 4.19 -7.45
C ALA A 195 20.68 3.35 -6.18
N LEU A 196 20.46 3.91 -4.99
CA LEU A 196 20.60 3.18 -3.72
C LEU A 196 19.61 2.01 -3.62
N GLY A 197 18.37 2.21 -4.06
CA GLY A 197 17.36 1.15 -4.15
C GLY A 197 17.78 0.03 -5.10
N GLY A 198 18.36 0.36 -6.24
CA GLY A 198 18.91 -0.62 -7.19
C GLY A 198 20.07 -1.43 -6.61
N LEU A 199 21.02 -0.75 -5.94
CA LEU A 199 22.13 -1.39 -5.25
C LEU A 199 21.65 -2.34 -4.15
N ALA A 200 20.67 -1.91 -3.36
CA ALA A 200 20.04 -2.76 -2.36
C ALA A 200 19.35 -3.97 -3.00
N GLY A 201 18.74 -3.83 -4.17
CA GLY A 201 18.15 -4.93 -4.94
C GLY A 201 19.16 -6.02 -5.27
N VAL A 202 20.33 -5.64 -5.78
CA VAL A 202 21.45 -6.58 -6.04
C VAL A 202 21.86 -7.30 -4.76
N PHE A 203 22.01 -6.56 -3.66
CA PHE A 203 22.42 -7.11 -2.37
C PHE A 203 21.40 -8.08 -1.77
N VAL A 204 20.12 -7.74 -1.80
CA VAL A 204 19.07 -8.65 -1.34
C VAL A 204 18.96 -9.87 -2.25
N GLY A 205 19.16 -9.72 -3.57
CA GLY A 205 19.23 -10.85 -4.49
C GLY A 205 20.36 -11.82 -4.14
N MET A 206 21.54 -11.30 -3.83
CA MET A 206 22.70 -12.09 -3.39
C MET A 206 22.44 -12.80 -2.05
N TYR A 207 21.77 -12.15 -1.10
CA TYR A 207 21.48 -12.72 0.22
C TYR A 207 20.32 -13.74 0.18
N THR A 208 19.21 -13.41 -0.47
CA THR A 208 18.01 -14.26 -0.51
C THR A 208 18.17 -15.42 -1.50
N SER A 209 19.17 -15.35 -2.38
CA SER A 209 19.48 -16.31 -3.46
C SER A 209 18.36 -16.55 -4.48
N ASN A 210 17.16 -16.01 -4.25
CA ASN A 210 15.99 -16.10 -5.13
C ASN A 210 15.41 -14.72 -5.34
N ILE A 211 15.05 -14.43 -6.59
CA ILE A 211 14.52 -13.14 -6.99
C ILE A 211 13.32 -13.31 -7.93
N SER A 212 12.44 -12.33 -7.94
CA SER A 212 11.33 -12.26 -8.88
C SER A 212 11.00 -10.81 -9.20
N ALA A 213 10.39 -10.59 -10.37
CA ALA A 213 9.94 -9.27 -10.81
C ALA A 213 8.93 -8.61 -9.87
N THR A 214 8.24 -9.39 -9.03
CA THR A 214 7.18 -8.92 -8.10
C THR A 214 7.65 -8.78 -6.65
N SER A 215 8.88 -9.17 -6.33
CA SER A 215 9.44 -9.10 -4.97
C SER A 215 9.57 -7.67 -4.42
N GLY A 216 9.42 -6.66 -5.26
CA GLY A 216 9.62 -5.26 -4.92
C GLY A 216 8.58 -4.68 -3.96
N ALA A 217 7.33 -5.16 -4.03
CA ALA A 217 6.26 -4.64 -3.18
C ALA A 217 6.49 -4.97 -1.71
N SER A 218 6.85 -6.22 -1.38
CA SER A 218 7.14 -6.64 -0.01
C SER A 218 8.40 -5.98 0.53
N ALA A 219 9.50 -5.98 -0.24
CA ALA A 219 10.75 -5.32 0.13
C ALA A 219 10.61 -3.80 0.30
N GLY A 220 9.81 -3.15 -0.56
CA GLY A 220 9.50 -1.74 -0.45
C GLY A 220 8.75 -1.40 0.84
N LEU A 221 7.82 -2.26 1.26
CA LEU A 221 7.07 -2.06 2.51
C LEU A 221 7.93 -2.28 3.76
N THR A 222 8.80 -3.29 3.79
CA THR A 222 9.71 -3.53 4.92
C THR A 222 10.73 -2.39 5.04
N ALA A 223 11.28 -1.91 3.92
CA ALA A 223 12.15 -0.74 3.92
C ALA A 223 11.42 0.55 4.32
N PHE A 224 10.14 0.68 3.95
CA PHE A 224 9.31 1.79 4.38
C PHE A 224 9.04 1.75 5.88
N VAL A 225 8.81 0.56 6.45
CA VAL A 225 8.76 0.32 7.90
C VAL A 225 10.07 0.73 8.57
N ALA A 226 11.22 0.34 8.03
CA ALA A 226 12.52 0.76 8.53
C ALA A 226 12.70 2.29 8.50
N ALA A 227 12.32 2.95 7.40
CA ALA A 227 12.41 4.40 7.25
C ALA A 227 11.49 5.14 8.24
N THR A 228 10.27 4.63 8.45
CA THR A 228 9.28 5.21 9.37
C THR A 228 9.65 4.99 10.83
N LEU A 229 10.17 3.80 11.18
CA LEU A 229 10.78 3.49 12.47
C LEU A 229 11.90 4.49 12.78
N GLY A 230 12.78 4.75 11.82
CA GLY A 230 13.86 5.72 11.93
C GLY A 230 13.41 7.18 12.05
N GLY A 231 12.27 7.49 11.42
CA GLY A 231 11.70 8.82 11.26
C GLY A 231 11.85 9.32 9.83
N LEU A 232 10.72 9.44 9.13
CA LEU A 232 10.68 9.86 7.73
C LEU A 232 11.33 11.25 7.54
N GLY A 233 12.24 11.35 6.57
CA GLY A 233 13.00 12.57 6.28
C GLY A 233 14.29 12.72 7.10
N SER A 234 14.58 11.83 8.05
CA SER A 234 15.88 11.74 8.72
C SER A 234 16.70 10.61 8.12
N MET A 235 17.74 10.91 7.34
CA MET A 235 18.59 9.85 6.76
C MET A 235 19.27 9.00 7.85
N VAL A 236 19.81 9.64 8.90
CA VAL A 236 20.45 8.94 10.02
C VAL A 236 19.43 8.09 10.78
N GLY A 237 18.22 8.62 10.97
CA GLY A 237 17.10 7.87 11.52
C GLY A 237 16.81 6.62 10.71
N ALA A 238 16.68 6.75 9.38
CA ALA A 238 16.39 5.63 8.48
C ALA A 238 17.44 4.51 8.54
N VAL A 239 18.73 4.87 8.65
CA VAL A 239 19.82 3.89 8.83
C VAL A 239 19.64 3.09 10.12
N LEU A 240 19.44 3.78 11.25
CA LEU A 240 19.23 3.14 12.54
C LEU A 240 17.94 2.30 12.54
N GLY A 241 16.87 2.79 11.90
CA GLY A 241 15.63 2.07 11.73
C GLY A 241 15.82 0.76 10.94
N GLY A 242 16.60 0.77 9.85
CA GLY A 242 16.92 -0.43 9.09
C GLY A 242 17.71 -1.47 9.90
N PHE A 243 18.74 -1.04 10.62
CA PHE A 243 19.51 -1.94 11.48
C PHE A 243 18.66 -2.49 12.64
N LEU A 244 17.90 -1.64 13.31
CA LEU A 244 17.03 -2.08 14.41
C LEU A 244 15.97 -3.06 13.91
N LEU A 245 15.33 -2.77 12.78
CA LEU A 245 14.36 -3.68 12.18
C LEU A 245 14.99 -5.04 11.86
N GLY A 246 16.16 -5.05 11.21
CA GLY A 246 16.86 -6.30 10.85
C GLY A 246 17.28 -7.12 12.07
N VAL A 247 17.74 -6.47 13.15
CA VAL A 247 18.06 -7.15 14.41
C VAL A 247 16.81 -7.74 15.04
N VAL A 248 15.74 -6.95 15.20
CA VAL A 248 14.50 -7.43 15.82
C VAL A 248 13.87 -8.56 15.01
N GLU A 249 13.89 -8.47 13.68
CA GLU A 249 13.43 -9.52 12.77
C GLU A 249 14.27 -10.79 12.92
N ALA A 250 15.60 -10.70 12.92
CA ALA A 250 16.47 -11.87 13.06
C ALA A 250 16.28 -12.60 14.40
N PHE A 251 16.15 -11.86 15.51
CA PHE A 251 15.84 -12.47 16.81
C PHE A 251 14.44 -13.08 16.84
N GLY A 252 13.44 -12.40 16.29
CA GLY A 252 12.08 -12.92 16.27
C GLY A 252 11.94 -14.18 15.40
N ILE A 253 12.59 -14.21 14.23
CA ILE A 253 12.63 -15.42 13.38
C ILE A 253 13.38 -16.55 14.09
N SER A 254 14.49 -16.25 14.77
CA SER A 254 15.25 -17.25 15.52
C SER A 254 14.48 -17.86 16.69
N LEU A 255 13.53 -17.14 17.28
CA LEU A 255 12.76 -17.59 18.45
C LEU A 255 11.41 -18.21 18.08
N PHE A 256 10.75 -17.68 17.06
CA PHE A 256 9.36 -17.99 16.72
C PHE A 256 9.18 -18.53 15.30
N GLY A 257 10.26 -18.65 14.52
CA GLY A 257 10.23 -19.10 13.13
C GLY A 257 9.93 -17.98 12.12
N ASP A 258 10.05 -18.30 10.83
CA ASP A 258 9.92 -17.31 9.75
C ASP A 258 8.49 -16.77 9.56
N GLY A 259 7.48 -17.53 10.01
CA GLY A 259 6.06 -17.16 9.86
C GLY A 259 5.69 -15.82 10.50
N VAL A 260 6.39 -15.42 11.57
CA VAL A 260 6.11 -14.18 12.31
C VAL A 260 6.84 -12.95 11.76
N ARG A 261 7.61 -13.08 10.66
CA ARG A 261 8.39 -11.97 10.08
C ARG A 261 7.56 -10.71 9.83
N ASP A 262 6.43 -10.85 9.14
CA ASP A 262 5.50 -9.74 8.86
C ASP A 262 4.91 -9.17 10.16
N LEU A 263 4.57 -10.05 11.11
CA LEU A 263 4.01 -9.66 12.41
C LEU A 263 5.00 -8.79 13.21
N ILE A 264 6.27 -9.19 13.24
CA ILE A 264 7.34 -8.43 13.90
C ILE A 264 7.55 -7.10 13.20
N THR A 265 7.65 -7.13 11.87
CA THR A 265 7.95 -5.93 11.07
C THR A 265 6.90 -4.85 11.28
N PHE A 266 5.63 -5.16 11.02
CA PHE A 266 4.55 -4.18 11.15
C PHE A 266 4.12 -3.96 12.61
N GLY A 267 4.35 -4.93 13.50
CA GLY A 267 4.15 -4.77 14.94
C GLY A 267 5.09 -3.73 15.55
N VAL A 268 6.39 -3.81 15.24
CA VAL A 268 7.39 -2.80 15.65
C VAL A 268 7.04 -1.43 15.11
N LEU A 269 6.61 -1.33 13.84
CA LEU A 269 6.12 -0.08 13.26
C LEU A 269 5.01 0.54 14.12
N LEU A 270 3.98 -0.25 14.45
CA LEU A 270 2.84 0.25 15.23
C LEU A 270 3.27 0.67 16.63
N VAL A 271 4.05 -0.16 17.32
CA VAL A 271 4.56 0.16 18.66
C VAL A 271 5.34 1.47 18.63
N VAL A 272 6.26 1.66 17.68
CA VAL A 272 7.04 2.89 17.60
C VAL A 272 6.18 4.08 17.23
N LEU A 273 5.26 4.00 16.26
CA LEU A 273 4.43 5.15 15.91
C LEU A 273 3.49 5.56 17.05
N VAL A 274 3.02 4.61 17.86
CA VAL A 274 2.18 4.90 19.03
C VAL A 274 2.98 5.58 20.14
N LEU A 275 4.21 5.13 20.40
CA LEU A 275 5.08 5.68 21.44
C LEU A 275 5.77 6.99 20.99
N ARG A 276 6.16 7.06 19.72
CA ARG A 276 6.86 8.18 19.08
C ARG A 276 6.41 8.34 17.61
N PRO A 277 5.38 9.17 17.35
CA PRO A 277 4.84 9.42 16.01
C PRO A 277 5.85 9.89 14.95
N GLY A 278 6.94 10.55 15.37
CA GLY A 278 8.02 10.99 14.48
C GLY A 278 9.07 9.92 14.17
N GLY A 279 8.90 8.69 14.66
CA GLY A 279 9.96 7.67 14.67
C GLY A 279 11.01 7.95 15.75
N LEU A 280 12.15 7.26 15.66
CA LEU A 280 13.23 7.34 16.64
C LEU A 280 13.93 8.70 16.67
N LEU A 281 14.24 9.25 15.49
CA LEU A 281 15.00 10.49 15.33
C LEU A 281 14.29 11.57 14.49
N GLY A 282 13.08 11.32 13.99
CA GLY A 282 12.32 12.30 13.23
C GLY A 282 11.69 13.37 14.13
N ARG A 283 11.64 14.61 13.62
CA ARG A 283 10.96 15.72 14.30
C ARG A 283 9.53 15.82 13.78
N VAL A 284 8.54 15.77 14.67
CA VAL A 284 7.16 16.12 14.34
C VAL A 284 7.06 17.64 14.29
N PRO A 285 6.66 18.26 13.17
CA PRO A 285 6.44 19.71 13.12
C PRO A 285 5.40 20.13 14.17
N LEU A 286 5.75 21.08 15.04
CA LEU A 286 4.87 21.62 16.10
C LEU A 286 3.68 22.39 15.54
N LEU A 287 3.84 22.95 14.33
CA LEU A 287 2.79 23.52 13.51
C LEU A 287 2.66 22.62 12.29
N SER A 288 1.62 21.80 12.23
CA SER A 288 1.27 21.17 10.96
C SER A 288 0.85 22.28 10.01
N LYS A 289 1.58 22.45 8.89
CA LYS A 289 0.96 22.94 7.66
C LYS A 289 -0.10 21.90 7.33
N GLU A 290 -1.28 22.00 7.93
CA GLU A 290 -2.37 21.10 7.60
C GLU A 290 -2.60 21.31 6.11
N PRO A 291 -2.60 20.24 5.28
CA PRO A 291 -3.16 20.39 3.96
C PRO A 291 -4.58 20.87 4.24
N MET A 292 -4.92 22.10 3.83
CA MET A 292 -6.27 22.62 4.04
C MET A 292 -7.21 21.56 3.50
N THR A 293 -7.89 20.82 4.37
CA THR A 293 -8.66 19.65 3.93
C THR A 293 -9.85 20.13 3.06
N GLY A 294 -10.21 21.41 3.20
CA GLY A 294 -11.03 22.18 2.25
C GLY A 294 -10.46 22.39 0.82
N THR A 295 -9.18 22.09 0.54
CA THR A 295 -8.58 22.14 -0.82
C THR A 295 -8.58 20.80 -1.56
N PHE A 296 -9.04 19.71 -0.93
CA PHE A 296 -9.28 18.44 -1.65
C PHE A 296 -10.47 18.54 -2.63
N LEU A 297 -11.35 19.53 -2.45
CA LEU A 297 -12.44 19.88 -3.35
C LEU A 297 -11.93 20.83 -4.44
N GLY A 298 -11.06 20.35 -5.32
CA GLY A 298 -10.71 21.14 -6.47
C GLY A 298 -11.93 21.37 -7.39
N ALA A 299 -11.93 22.48 -8.11
CA ALA A 299 -13.01 22.94 -8.98
C ALA A 299 -13.15 22.12 -10.29
N GLY A 300 -13.14 20.79 -10.20
CA GLY A 300 -13.49 19.93 -11.32
C GLY A 300 -14.95 20.13 -11.70
N ARG A 301 -15.26 20.31 -13.00
CA ARG A 301 -16.64 20.30 -13.48
C ARG A 301 -17.24 18.91 -13.17
N PRO A 302 -18.24 18.81 -12.28
CA PRO A 302 -18.80 17.52 -11.89
C PRO A 302 -19.66 16.98 -13.04
N ILE A 303 -19.47 15.72 -13.43
CA ILE A 303 -20.46 15.02 -14.25
C ILE A 303 -21.67 14.76 -13.34
N ARG A 304 -22.78 15.42 -13.62
CA ARG A 304 -23.99 15.33 -12.78
C ARG A 304 -24.83 14.13 -13.21
N LEU A 305 -24.85 13.09 -12.38
CA LEU A 305 -25.86 12.03 -12.48
C LEU A 305 -27.06 12.41 -11.61
N ARG A 306 -28.24 12.59 -12.22
CA ARG A 306 -29.51 12.73 -11.49
C ARG A 306 -29.83 11.40 -10.80
N ARG A 307 -30.53 11.44 -9.66
CA ARG A 307 -30.84 10.24 -8.85
C ARG A 307 -31.56 9.15 -9.64
N TRP A 308 -32.45 9.54 -10.55
CA TRP A 308 -33.15 8.60 -11.43
C TRP A 308 -32.20 7.91 -12.43
N GLN A 309 -31.12 8.57 -12.86
CA GLN A 309 -30.11 7.97 -13.75
C GLN A 309 -29.26 6.94 -13.01
N ALA A 310 -28.91 7.22 -11.75
CA ALA A 310 -28.23 6.24 -10.90
C ALA A 310 -29.12 5.03 -10.58
N GLY A 311 -30.40 5.26 -10.27
CA GLY A 311 -31.39 4.20 -10.08
C GLY A 311 -31.60 3.38 -11.36
N LEU A 312 -31.74 4.05 -12.50
CA LEU A 312 -31.87 3.40 -13.81
C LEU A 312 -30.63 2.59 -14.18
N ALA A 313 -29.43 3.11 -13.93
CA ALA A 313 -28.19 2.38 -14.18
C ALA A 313 -28.09 1.11 -13.30
N LEU A 314 -28.55 1.17 -12.04
CA LEU A 314 -28.56 0.03 -11.15
C LEU A 314 -29.61 -1.02 -11.57
N VAL A 315 -30.78 -0.58 -12.02
CA VAL A 315 -31.81 -1.47 -12.59
C VAL A 315 -31.36 -2.09 -13.92
N LEU A 316 -30.71 -1.31 -14.79
CA LEU A 316 -30.11 -1.82 -16.02
C LEU A 316 -28.98 -2.81 -15.72
N ALA A 317 -28.14 -2.55 -14.72
CA ALA A 317 -27.14 -3.53 -14.28
C ALA A 317 -27.80 -4.81 -13.76
N ALA A 318 -28.89 -4.72 -12.99
CA ALA A 318 -29.60 -5.87 -12.43
C ALA A 318 -30.30 -6.75 -13.48
N VAL A 319 -30.75 -6.15 -14.59
CA VAL A 319 -31.54 -6.85 -15.61
C VAL A 319 -30.70 -7.18 -16.84
N ALA A 320 -29.98 -6.20 -17.39
CA ALA A 320 -29.27 -6.36 -18.66
C ALA A 320 -28.00 -7.22 -18.51
N VAL A 321 -27.25 -7.08 -17.41
CA VAL A 321 -25.98 -7.82 -17.25
C VAL A 321 -26.26 -9.33 -17.10
N PRO A 322 -27.16 -9.80 -16.22
CA PRO A 322 -27.50 -11.23 -16.14
C PRO A 322 -28.08 -11.85 -17.41
N LEU A 323 -28.79 -11.06 -18.23
CA LEU A 323 -29.44 -11.55 -19.45
C LEU A 323 -28.49 -11.60 -20.66
N LEU A 324 -27.47 -10.74 -20.69
CA LEU A 324 -26.59 -10.57 -21.85
C LEU A 324 -25.17 -11.12 -21.62
N ALA A 325 -24.74 -11.25 -20.37
CA ALA A 325 -23.37 -11.64 -20.03
C ALA A 325 -23.20 -13.16 -19.91
N ASP A 326 -22.04 -13.65 -20.34
CA ASP A 326 -21.62 -15.02 -20.10
C ASP A 326 -21.15 -15.22 -18.65
N GLY A 327 -21.03 -16.48 -18.21
CA GLY A 327 -20.65 -16.82 -16.83
C GLY A 327 -19.33 -16.20 -16.37
N TYR A 328 -18.38 -16.05 -17.28
CA TYR A 328 -17.09 -15.42 -17.00
C TYR A 328 -17.21 -13.91 -16.74
N THR A 329 -17.95 -13.18 -17.58
CA THR A 329 -18.21 -11.75 -17.36
C THR A 329 -18.99 -11.52 -16.07
N LEU A 330 -19.88 -12.44 -15.68
CA LEU A 330 -20.57 -12.38 -14.39
C LEU A 330 -19.62 -12.53 -13.19
N VAL A 331 -18.62 -13.41 -13.27
CA VAL A 331 -17.58 -13.54 -12.23
C VAL A 331 -16.77 -12.25 -12.10
N ILE A 332 -16.43 -11.59 -13.20
CA ILE A 332 -15.75 -10.29 -13.14
C ILE A 332 -16.68 -9.23 -12.57
N GLY A 333 -17.96 -9.27 -12.96
CA GLY A 333 -19.01 -8.45 -12.38
C GLY A 333 -19.07 -8.56 -10.86
N THR A 334 -19.04 -9.78 -10.30
CA THR A 334 -19.01 -9.99 -8.84
C THR A 334 -17.76 -9.38 -8.19
N GLN A 335 -16.58 -9.53 -8.79
CA GLN A 335 -15.36 -8.88 -8.28
C GLN A 335 -15.49 -7.35 -8.27
N VAL A 336 -16.02 -6.77 -9.35
CA VAL A 336 -16.30 -5.33 -9.43
C VAL A 336 -17.24 -4.89 -8.30
N LEU A 337 -18.30 -5.66 -8.05
CA LEU A 337 -19.29 -5.36 -7.01
C LEU A 337 -18.69 -5.47 -5.60
N ILE A 338 -17.91 -6.51 -5.30
CA ILE A 338 -17.21 -6.68 -4.03
C ILE A 338 -16.29 -5.47 -3.75
N TYR A 339 -15.45 -5.08 -4.72
CA TYR A 339 -14.59 -3.91 -4.57
C TYR A 339 -15.39 -2.61 -4.45
N ALA A 340 -16.54 -2.49 -5.12
CA ALA A 340 -17.44 -1.35 -4.95
C ALA A 340 -18.05 -1.30 -3.55
N ILE A 341 -18.44 -2.44 -2.96
CA ILE A 341 -18.96 -2.53 -1.58
C ILE A 341 -17.92 -2.04 -0.56
N VAL A 342 -16.64 -2.37 -0.75
CA VAL A 342 -15.54 -1.84 0.09
C VAL A 342 -15.34 -0.34 -0.16
N ALA A 343 -15.32 0.09 -1.42
CA ALA A 343 -14.94 1.45 -1.80
C ALA A 343 -16.00 2.52 -1.46
N VAL A 344 -17.29 2.20 -1.57
CA VAL A 344 -18.40 3.13 -1.30
C VAL A 344 -18.32 3.74 0.11
N PRO A 345 -18.24 2.98 1.21
CA PRO A 345 -18.15 3.54 2.56
C PRO A 345 -16.77 4.15 2.87
N MET A 346 -15.72 3.79 2.14
CA MET A 346 -14.45 4.52 2.22
C MET A 346 -14.57 5.98 1.75
N THR A 347 -15.57 6.33 0.94
CA THR A 347 -15.85 7.75 0.61
C THR A 347 -16.31 8.56 1.83
N LEU A 348 -16.88 7.92 2.85
CA LEU A 348 -17.20 8.55 4.12
C LEU A 348 -15.93 8.85 4.92
N LEU A 349 -15.01 7.88 4.97
CA LEU A 349 -13.77 7.97 5.73
C LEU A 349 -12.74 8.89 5.08
N CYS A 350 -12.39 8.63 3.82
CA CYS A 350 -11.38 9.40 3.11
C CYS A 350 -11.93 10.72 2.55
N GLY A 351 -13.21 10.75 2.15
CA GLY A 351 -13.86 11.94 1.61
C GLY A 351 -14.41 12.85 2.69
N ALA A 352 -15.43 12.39 3.43
CA ALA A 352 -16.11 13.25 4.40
C ALA A 352 -15.27 13.50 5.67
N ALA A 353 -14.68 12.46 6.28
CA ALA A 353 -13.87 12.60 7.50
C ALA A 353 -12.43 13.07 7.25
N GLY A 354 -12.03 13.20 5.98
CA GLY A 354 -10.71 13.70 5.57
C GLY A 354 -9.54 12.80 5.96
N GLN A 355 -9.77 11.51 6.19
CA GLN A 355 -8.76 10.59 6.71
C GLN A 355 -8.40 9.49 5.71
N ILE A 356 -7.18 9.54 5.19
CA ILE A 356 -6.68 8.52 4.27
C ILE A 356 -6.29 7.28 5.07
N THR A 357 -6.82 6.14 4.68
CA THR A 357 -6.43 4.82 5.22
C THR A 357 -6.03 3.91 4.08
N ILE A 358 -4.98 3.13 4.29
CA ILE A 358 -4.45 2.23 3.26
C ILE A 358 -4.71 0.77 3.61
N GLY A 359 -4.64 0.35 4.89
CA GLY A 359 -4.69 -1.07 5.26
C GLY A 359 -6.05 -1.78 5.27
N GLN A 360 -6.84 -1.65 4.20
CA GLN A 360 -8.17 -2.29 4.10
C GLN A 360 -8.13 -3.82 3.95
N ALA A 361 -7.00 -4.38 3.55
CA ALA A 361 -6.82 -5.83 3.49
C ALA A 361 -7.05 -6.51 4.85
N GLY A 362 -6.69 -5.86 5.96
CA GLY A 362 -6.96 -6.36 7.31
C GLY A 362 -8.47 -6.50 7.59
N PRO A 363 -9.26 -5.41 7.55
CA PRO A 363 -10.71 -5.48 7.72
C PRO A 363 -11.41 -6.50 6.80
N ILE A 364 -11.01 -6.57 5.52
CA ILE A 364 -11.57 -7.55 4.58
C ILE A 364 -11.22 -8.98 5.04
N ALA A 365 -9.97 -9.24 5.46
CA ALA A 365 -9.55 -10.53 5.98
C ALA A 365 -10.32 -10.94 7.24
N VAL A 366 -10.50 -10.03 8.20
CA VAL A 366 -11.29 -10.32 9.42
C VAL A 366 -12.71 -10.74 9.05
N GLY A 367 -13.35 -10.07 8.10
CA GLY A 367 -14.72 -10.41 7.70
C GLY A 367 -14.82 -11.74 6.96
N ALA A 368 -13.86 -12.01 6.07
CA ALA A 368 -13.79 -13.28 5.35
C ALA A 368 -13.66 -14.46 6.32
N TYR A 369 -12.69 -14.39 7.24
CA TYR A 369 -12.48 -15.45 8.24
C TYR A 369 -13.62 -15.51 9.26
N ALA A 370 -14.17 -14.38 9.71
CA ALA A 370 -15.30 -14.38 10.63
C ALA A 370 -16.52 -15.11 10.04
N SER A 371 -16.91 -14.80 8.80
CA SER A 371 -18.05 -15.47 8.18
C SER A 371 -17.76 -16.95 7.89
N ALA A 372 -16.55 -17.27 7.39
CA ALA A 372 -16.14 -18.65 7.14
C ALA A 372 -16.19 -19.50 8.42
N LEU A 373 -15.76 -18.95 9.56
CA LEU A 373 -15.80 -19.63 10.85
C LEU A 373 -17.23 -19.76 11.41
N LEU A 374 -18.05 -18.71 11.29
CA LEU A 374 -19.44 -18.74 11.77
C LEU A 374 -20.28 -19.77 11.01
N VAL A 375 -20.14 -19.85 9.69
CA VAL A 375 -20.88 -20.83 8.88
C VAL A 375 -20.25 -22.22 9.00
N GLY A 376 -18.92 -22.33 8.88
CA GLY A 376 -18.24 -23.63 8.84
C GLY A 376 -18.16 -24.35 10.19
N PHE A 377 -17.95 -23.62 11.30
CA PHE A 377 -17.81 -24.22 12.63
C PHE A 377 -19.03 -24.03 13.52
N ALA A 378 -19.61 -22.81 13.54
CA ALA A 378 -20.76 -22.53 14.40
C ALA A 378 -22.11 -22.92 13.77
N GLY A 379 -22.14 -23.31 12.50
CA GLY A 379 -23.35 -23.71 11.78
C GLY A 379 -24.35 -22.58 11.59
N TRP A 380 -23.90 -21.32 11.65
CA TRP A 380 -24.80 -20.18 11.48
C TRP A 380 -25.27 -20.07 10.03
N PRO A 381 -26.52 -19.66 9.79
CA PRO A 381 -26.99 -19.40 8.44
C PRO A 381 -26.25 -18.20 7.85
N PHE A 382 -25.96 -18.26 6.55
CA PHE A 382 -25.23 -17.22 5.82
C PHE A 382 -25.79 -15.80 6.05
N TRP A 383 -27.11 -15.64 6.06
CA TRP A 383 -27.73 -14.32 6.23
C TRP A 383 -27.50 -13.69 7.60
N VAL A 384 -27.21 -14.50 8.62
CA VAL A 384 -26.83 -14.02 9.95
C VAL A 384 -25.32 -13.86 10.03
N SER A 385 -24.55 -14.75 9.42
CA SER A 385 -23.09 -14.63 9.38
C SER A 385 -22.62 -13.37 8.66
N LEU A 386 -23.32 -12.95 7.59
CA LEU A 386 -22.96 -11.79 6.78
C LEU A 386 -22.92 -10.45 7.58
N PRO A 387 -24.00 -10.00 8.25
CA PRO A 387 -23.96 -8.78 9.05
C PRO A 387 -23.11 -8.93 10.32
N THR A 388 -23.05 -10.13 10.92
CA THR A 388 -22.29 -10.36 12.14
C THR A 388 -20.79 -10.36 11.87
N ALA A 389 -20.33 -10.89 10.74
CA ALA A 389 -18.96 -10.73 10.26
C ALA A 389 -18.62 -9.25 10.06
N GLY A 390 -19.53 -8.47 9.47
CA GLY A 390 -19.39 -7.01 9.40
C GLY A 390 -19.22 -6.35 10.77
N LEU A 391 -20.06 -6.71 11.75
CA LEU A 391 -19.97 -6.17 13.12
C LEU A 391 -18.66 -6.55 13.81
N VAL A 392 -18.25 -7.82 13.72
CA VAL A 392 -16.98 -8.32 14.25
C VAL A 392 -15.82 -7.53 13.65
N THR A 393 -15.80 -7.35 12.33
CA THR A 393 -14.78 -6.55 11.64
C THR A 393 -14.79 -5.11 12.11
N ALA A 394 -15.96 -4.48 12.23
CA ALA A 394 -16.08 -3.10 12.70
C ALA A 394 -15.48 -2.92 14.09
N VAL A 395 -15.75 -3.85 15.02
CA VAL A 395 -15.20 -3.81 16.38
C VAL A 395 -13.69 -4.07 16.37
N VAL A 396 -13.26 -5.21 15.81
CA VAL A 396 -11.85 -5.64 15.83
C VAL A 396 -10.96 -4.63 15.12
N ALA A 397 -11.30 -4.22 13.90
CA ALA A 397 -10.49 -3.27 13.15
C ALA A 397 -10.42 -1.90 13.83
N THR A 398 -11.53 -1.40 14.39
CA THR A 398 -11.56 -0.09 15.06
C THR A 398 -10.75 -0.10 16.35
N VAL A 399 -10.81 -1.19 17.13
CA VAL A 399 -10.01 -1.36 18.35
C VAL A 399 -8.52 -1.42 18.02
N LEU A 400 -8.14 -2.26 17.04
CA LEU A 400 -6.73 -2.37 16.62
C LEU A 400 -6.18 -1.06 16.03
N THR A 401 -7.04 -0.27 15.40
CA THR A 401 -6.66 1.03 14.81
C THR A 401 -6.80 2.19 15.81
N ALA A 402 -7.35 1.95 17.01
CA ALA A 402 -7.55 3.00 18.03
C ALA A 402 -6.28 3.82 18.38
N PRO A 403 -5.09 3.21 18.48
CA PRO A 403 -3.87 3.96 18.74
C PRO A 403 -3.49 4.94 17.61
N VAL A 404 -3.90 4.64 16.37
CA VAL A 404 -3.60 5.44 15.17
C VAL A 404 -4.33 6.78 15.16
N TRP A 405 -5.46 6.90 15.86
CA TRP A 405 -6.25 8.14 15.88
C TRP A 405 -5.56 9.33 16.56
N ARG A 406 -4.42 9.10 17.21
CA ARG A 406 -3.55 10.16 17.76
C ARG A 406 -2.59 10.75 16.69
N LEU A 407 -2.40 10.04 15.58
CA LEU A 407 -1.51 10.44 14.49
C LEU A 407 -2.19 11.43 13.55
N ARG A 408 -1.39 12.20 12.79
CA ARG A 408 -1.87 13.18 11.82
C ARG A 408 -1.22 13.02 10.45
N GLY A 409 -1.89 13.50 9.41
CA GLY A 409 -1.36 13.52 8.05
C GLY A 409 -1.08 12.11 7.51
N HIS A 410 0.04 11.96 6.80
CA HIS A 410 0.42 10.69 6.16
C HIS A 410 0.72 9.57 7.16
N TYR A 411 1.07 9.87 8.42
CA TYR A 411 1.32 8.85 9.45
C TYR A 411 0.09 7.98 9.73
N VAL A 412 -1.12 8.53 9.58
CA VAL A 412 -2.36 7.75 9.72
C VAL A 412 -2.45 6.69 8.62
N ALA A 413 -2.24 7.07 7.37
CA ALA A 413 -2.27 6.15 6.23
C ALA A 413 -1.25 5.01 6.41
N ILE A 414 -0.04 5.35 6.84
CA ILE A 414 1.05 4.41 7.13
C ILE A 414 0.68 3.44 8.25
N ALA A 415 0.21 3.97 9.39
CA ALA A 415 -0.12 3.14 10.52
C ALA A 415 -1.31 2.21 10.21
N THR A 416 -2.31 2.67 9.45
CA THR A 416 -3.39 1.77 9.01
C THR A 416 -2.89 0.64 8.11
N LEU A 417 -1.91 0.89 7.22
CA LEU A 417 -1.25 -0.17 6.45
C LEU A 417 -0.60 -1.20 7.38
N GLY A 418 0.11 -0.73 8.41
CA GLY A 418 0.70 -1.57 9.45
C GLY A 418 -0.35 -2.40 10.19
N VAL A 419 -1.47 -1.80 10.61
CA VAL A 419 -2.57 -2.55 11.26
C VAL A 419 -3.12 -3.62 10.34
N GLY A 420 -3.37 -3.30 9.07
CA GLY A 420 -3.87 -4.27 8.10
C GLY A 420 -2.91 -5.45 7.90
N ALA A 421 -1.61 -5.18 7.78
CA ALA A 421 -0.60 -6.21 7.64
C ALA A 421 -0.43 -7.06 8.91
N VAL A 422 -0.49 -6.45 10.11
CA VAL A 422 -0.49 -7.18 11.38
C VAL A 422 -1.69 -8.12 11.48
N VAL A 423 -2.89 -7.66 11.12
CA VAL A 423 -4.10 -8.49 11.12
C VAL A 423 -3.92 -9.72 10.23
N VAL A 424 -3.45 -9.53 9.00
CA VAL A 424 -3.21 -10.65 8.05
C VAL A 424 -2.10 -11.58 8.57
N ALA A 425 -1.05 -11.03 9.16
CA ALA A 425 0.02 -11.83 9.76
C ALA A 425 -0.46 -12.65 10.96
N VAL A 426 -1.33 -12.11 11.82
CA VAL A 426 -1.97 -12.85 12.91
C VAL A 426 -2.82 -13.99 12.36
N ILE A 427 -3.67 -13.72 11.36
CA ILE A 427 -4.50 -14.75 10.72
C ILE A 427 -3.63 -15.86 10.12
N ARG A 428 -2.50 -15.52 9.48
CA ARG A 428 -1.56 -16.49 8.88
C ARG A 428 -0.88 -17.39 9.92
N ASN A 429 -0.62 -16.89 11.12
CA ASN A 429 0.08 -17.62 12.18
C ASN A 429 -0.87 -18.26 13.22
N TRP A 430 -2.18 -18.18 13.03
CA TRP A 430 -3.16 -18.70 13.99
C TRP A 430 -3.70 -20.08 13.60
N ASP A 431 -2.83 -21.10 13.63
CA ASP A 431 -3.15 -22.45 13.16
C ASP A 431 -4.40 -23.07 13.80
N SER A 432 -4.62 -22.86 15.10
CA SER A 432 -5.73 -23.47 15.84
C SER A 432 -7.12 -22.96 15.44
N LEU A 433 -7.22 -21.74 14.91
CA LEU A 433 -8.50 -21.11 14.56
C LEU A 433 -8.67 -20.98 13.05
N THR A 434 -7.66 -20.49 12.34
CA THR A 434 -7.74 -20.14 10.91
C THR A 434 -7.15 -21.21 10.00
N ARG A 435 -6.56 -22.27 10.58
CA ARG A 435 -5.64 -23.21 9.91
C ARG A 435 -4.40 -22.53 9.32
N GLY A 436 -4.07 -21.34 9.81
CA GLY A 436 -2.87 -20.60 9.47
C GLY A 436 -2.70 -20.39 7.96
N GLY A 437 -1.52 -20.73 7.45
CA GLY A 437 -1.19 -20.60 6.02
C GLY A 437 -1.99 -21.51 5.09
N TYR A 438 -2.62 -22.58 5.60
CA TYR A 438 -3.43 -23.49 4.78
C TYR A 438 -4.80 -22.92 4.41
N GLY A 439 -5.28 -21.93 5.17
CA GLY A 439 -6.59 -21.34 4.95
C GLY A 439 -7.76 -22.27 5.29
N LEU A 440 -8.97 -21.77 5.03
CA LEU A 440 -10.22 -22.49 5.26
C LEU A 440 -10.81 -22.94 3.93
N THR A 441 -11.10 -24.24 3.80
CA THR A 441 -11.72 -24.88 2.63
C THR A 441 -13.15 -25.31 2.93
N GLY A 442 -13.96 -25.49 1.89
CA GLY A 442 -15.31 -26.04 2.02
C GLY A 442 -16.30 -25.07 2.66
N ILE A 443 -16.13 -23.77 2.40
CA ILE A 443 -17.03 -22.74 2.92
C ILE A 443 -18.37 -22.87 2.18
N ALA A 444 -19.44 -23.14 2.91
CA ALA A 444 -20.76 -23.39 2.32
C ALA A 444 -21.26 -22.17 1.53
N PRO A 445 -21.88 -22.36 0.35
CA PRO A 445 -22.45 -21.28 -0.43
C PRO A 445 -23.62 -20.61 0.30
N PRO A 446 -23.99 -19.37 -0.06
CA PRO A 446 -25.15 -18.71 0.52
C PRO A 446 -26.43 -19.43 0.10
N GLU A 447 -27.36 -19.66 1.04
CA GLU A 447 -28.64 -20.34 0.78
C GLU A 447 -29.80 -19.37 0.88
N LEU A 448 -30.70 -19.33 -0.11
CA LEU A 448 -31.93 -18.54 -0.07
C LEU A 448 -33.13 -19.48 -0.02
N PHE A 449 -33.90 -19.45 1.08
CA PHE A 449 -35.06 -20.35 1.30
C PHE A 449 -34.73 -21.85 1.13
N GLY A 450 -33.52 -22.27 1.51
CA GLY A 450 -33.05 -23.67 1.38
C GLY A 450 -32.49 -24.02 0.00
N LEU A 451 -32.43 -23.07 -0.94
CA LEU A 451 -31.77 -23.24 -2.24
C LEU A 451 -30.36 -22.61 -2.20
N ALA A 452 -29.34 -23.44 -2.42
CA ALA A 452 -27.96 -22.97 -2.48
C ALA A 452 -27.72 -22.11 -3.74
N ILE A 453 -27.20 -20.91 -3.52
CA ILE A 453 -26.75 -20.00 -4.58
C ILE A 453 -25.35 -20.43 -5.02
N VAL A 454 -25.30 -21.21 -6.10
CA VAL A 454 -24.04 -21.71 -6.68
C VAL A 454 -23.77 -21.15 -8.08
N THR A 455 -24.74 -20.47 -8.68
CA THR A 455 -24.62 -19.94 -10.04
C THR A 455 -23.93 -18.57 -10.07
N PRO A 456 -23.11 -18.26 -11.09
CA PRO A 456 -22.49 -16.93 -11.23
C PRO A 456 -23.52 -15.79 -11.23
N THR A 457 -24.67 -16.02 -11.86
CA THR A 457 -25.79 -15.06 -11.86
C THR A 457 -26.34 -14.82 -10.46
N GLY A 458 -26.46 -15.88 -9.65
CA GLY A 458 -26.94 -15.78 -8.28
C GLY A 458 -25.99 -14.97 -7.38
N PHE A 459 -24.68 -15.22 -7.48
CA PHE A 459 -23.67 -14.41 -6.79
C PHE A 459 -23.69 -12.94 -7.25
N TYR A 460 -23.79 -12.69 -8.56
CA TYR A 460 -23.87 -11.33 -9.10
C TYR A 460 -25.08 -10.56 -8.55
N LEU A 461 -26.27 -11.18 -8.53
CA LEU A 461 -27.48 -10.55 -8.00
C LEU A 461 -27.40 -10.31 -6.50
N LEU A 462 -26.81 -11.25 -5.75
CA LEU A 462 -26.57 -11.10 -4.31
C LEU A 462 -25.65 -9.90 -4.03
N ASP A 463 -24.49 -9.83 -4.68
CA ASP A 463 -23.52 -8.76 -4.50
C ASP A 463 -24.10 -7.41 -4.93
N LEU A 464 -24.91 -7.39 -6.00
CA LEU A 464 -25.57 -6.17 -6.46
C LEU A 464 -26.61 -5.68 -5.45
N ALA A 465 -27.37 -6.58 -4.83
CA ALA A 465 -28.30 -6.24 -3.76
C ALA A 465 -27.55 -5.69 -2.54
N VAL A 466 -26.44 -6.30 -2.13
CA VAL A 466 -25.60 -5.80 -1.03
C VAL A 466 -24.98 -4.44 -1.36
N LEU A 467 -24.53 -4.22 -2.60
CA LEU A 467 -24.05 -2.93 -3.06
C LEU A 467 -25.14 -1.86 -3.01
N ALA A 468 -26.36 -2.19 -3.43
CA ALA A 468 -27.49 -1.27 -3.37
C ALA A 468 -27.82 -0.85 -1.92
N ILE A 469 -27.79 -1.81 -0.98
CA ILE A 469 -27.94 -1.55 0.46
C ILE A 469 -26.79 -0.66 0.96
N THR A 470 -25.56 -0.97 0.59
CA THR A 470 -24.36 -0.21 0.97
C THR A 470 -24.45 1.24 0.50
N LEU A 471 -24.83 1.46 -0.77
CA LEU A 471 -25.07 2.80 -1.33
C LEU A 471 -26.19 3.54 -0.59
N LEU A 472 -27.30 2.86 -0.31
CA LEU A 472 -28.42 3.46 0.43
C LEU A 472 -27.96 3.93 1.80
N VAL A 473 -27.28 3.08 2.57
CA VAL A 473 -26.78 3.39 3.91
C VAL A 473 -25.80 4.55 3.85
N VAL A 474 -24.77 4.49 3.01
CA VAL A 474 -23.73 5.53 2.93
C VAL A 474 -24.31 6.87 2.47
N VAL A 475 -25.22 6.88 1.50
CA VAL A 475 -25.89 8.12 1.06
C VAL A 475 -26.77 8.71 2.15
N ARG A 476 -27.46 7.87 2.94
CA ARG A 476 -28.28 8.32 4.08
C ARG A 476 -27.40 8.89 5.19
N VAL A 477 -26.32 8.21 5.56
CA VAL A 477 -25.35 8.67 6.55
C VAL A 477 -24.77 10.03 6.13
N THR A 478 -24.38 10.18 4.85
CA THR A 478 -23.79 11.43 4.35
C THR A 478 -24.78 12.59 4.30
N ARG A 479 -26.09 12.33 4.26
CA ARG A 479 -27.15 13.36 4.29
C ARG A 479 -27.72 13.63 5.68
N SER A 480 -27.30 12.85 6.67
CA SER A 480 -27.73 12.98 8.06
C SER A 480 -26.88 14.04 8.79
N PRO A 481 -27.29 14.48 10.00
CA PRO A 481 -26.47 15.37 10.84
C PRO A 481 -25.06 14.81 11.12
N LEU A 482 -24.93 13.48 11.22
CA LEU A 482 -23.65 12.80 11.37
C LEU A 482 -22.74 13.08 10.17
N GLY A 483 -23.28 13.05 8.94
CA GLY A 483 -22.55 13.39 7.73
C GLY A 483 -22.05 14.84 7.72
N THR A 484 -22.84 15.78 8.24
CA THR A 484 -22.43 17.18 8.38
C THR A 484 -21.27 17.34 9.38
N VAL A 485 -21.32 16.66 10.52
CA VAL A 485 -20.23 16.69 11.50
C VAL A 485 -18.96 16.06 10.94
N LEU A 486 -19.08 14.94 10.21
CA LEU A 486 -17.94 14.34 9.52
C LEU A 486 -17.33 15.29 8.49
N ALA A 487 -18.16 15.91 7.66
CA ALA A 487 -17.69 16.89 6.68
C ALA A 487 -17.00 18.09 7.34
N ALA A 488 -17.47 18.55 8.49
CA ALA A 488 -16.80 19.60 9.25
C ALA A 488 -15.43 19.15 9.77
N VAL A 489 -15.35 17.95 10.36
CA VAL A 489 -14.11 17.32 10.81
C VAL A 489 -13.11 17.16 9.67
N GLY A 490 -13.57 16.71 8.50
CA GLY A 490 -12.74 16.56 7.31
C GLY A 490 -12.51 17.84 6.53
N SER A 491 -13.05 18.99 6.92
CA SER A 491 -12.74 20.28 6.29
C SER A 491 -11.63 21.00 7.05
N ASP A 492 -11.81 21.14 8.36
CA ASP A 492 -10.85 21.73 9.28
C ASP A 492 -10.99 21.07 10.66
N GLU A 493 -9.99 20.25 11.01
CA GLU A 493 -9.98 19.52 12.26
C GLU A 493 -9.84 20.45 13.48
N VAL A 494 -9.08 21.53 13.33
CA VAL A 494 -8.81 22.50 14.39
C VAL A 494 -10.07 23.31 14.69
N ALA A 495 -10.77 23.78 13.65
CA ALA A 495 -12.04 24.49 13.78
C ALA A 495 -13.15 23.59 14.32
N ALA A 496 -13.23 22.33 13.88
CA ALA A 496 -14.20 21.38 14.43
C ALA A 496 -13.97 21.15 15.93
N ARG A 497 -12.69 21.04 16.35
CA ARG A 497 -12.31 20.84 17.75
C ARG A 497 -12.60 22.08 18.61
N SER A 498 -12.37 23.29 18.09
CA SER A 498 -12.70 24.53 18.82
C SER A 498 -14.22 24.72 18.99
N ALA A 499 -15.02 24.18 18.06
CA ALA A 499 -16.48 24.10 18.17
C ALA A 499 -17.00 22.98 19.10
N GLY A 500 -16.11 22.28 19.83
CA GLY A 500 -16.49 21.22 20.78
C GLY A 500 -16.73 19.84 20.16
N VAL A 501 -16.43 19.64 18.88
CA VAL A 501 -16.59 18.33 18.22
C VAL A 501 -15.47 17.38 18.66
N ARG A 502 -15.86 16.18 19.12
CA ARG A 502 -14.93 15.09 19.45
C ARG A 502 -14.40 14.40 18.20
N VAL A 503 -13.50 15.07 17.49
CA VAL A 503 -12.92 14.63 16.19
C VAL A 503 -12.53 13.14 16.18
N ARG A 504 -11.81 12.69 17.22
CA ARG A 504 -11.32 11.31 17.34
C ARG A 504 -12.45 10.28 17.23
N ASP A 505 -13.56 10.54 17.91
CA ASP A 505 -14.67 9.60 18.03
C ASP A 505 -15.44 9.52 16.68
N TYR A 506 -15.58 10.64 15.98
CA TYR A 506 -16.18 10.67 14.64
C TYR A 506 -15.29 10.03 13.57
N LYS A 507 -13.98 10.21 13.64
CA LYS A 507 -13.01 9.50 12.78
C LYS A 507 -13.05 7.98 13.03
N ALA A 508 -13.08 7.56 14.28
CA ALA A 508 -13.25 6.16 14.65
C ALA A 508 -14.59 5.59 14.16
N LEU A 509 -15.69 6.34 14.26
CA LEU A 509 -17.00 5.93 13.75
C LEU A 509 -17.01 5.79 12.23
N ALA A 510 -16.43 6.75 11.49
CA ALA A 510 -16.32 6.65 10.04
C ALA A 510 -15.48 5.43 9.62
N PHE A 511 -14.41 5.13 10.37
CA PHE A 511 -13.60 3.94 10.16
C PHE A 511 -14.38 2.66 10.48
N ALA A 512 -15.15 2.61 11.56
CA ALA A 512 -15.98 1.47 11.93
C ALA A 512 -17.03 1.16 10.85
N ILE A 513 -17.67 2.18 10.27
CA ILE A 513 -18.62 2.01 9.16
C ILE A 513 -17.91 1.46 7.92
N ALA A 514 -16.73 1.98 7.57
CA ALA A 514 -15.94 1.46 6.45
C ALA A 514 -15.50 0.00 6.68
N ALA A 515 -15.02 -0.31 7.89
CA ALA A 515 -14.60 -1.64 8.29
C ALA A 515 -15.78 -2.63 8.31
N PHE A 516 -16.98 -2.20 8.71
CA PHE A 516 -18.18 -3.04 8.66
C PHE A 516 -18.43 -3.59 7.26
N PHE A 517 -18.51 -2.70 6.27
CA PHE A 517 -18.77 -3.09 4.88
C PHE A 517 -17.56 -3.77 4.22
N ALA A 518 -16.33 -3.43 4.62
CA ALA A 518 -15.16 -4.19 4.22
C ALA A 518 -15.24 -5.64 4.72
N GLY A 519 -15.75 -5.85 5.94
CA GLY A 519 -16.01 -7.17 6.50
C GLY A 519 -17.11 -7.93 5.76
N VAL A 520 -18.21 -7.25 5.42
CA VAL A 520 -19.30 -7.80 4.59
C VAL A 520 -18.78 -8.23 3.22
N ALA A 521 -17.95 -7.41 2.56
CA ALA A 521 -17.33 -7.74 1.29
C ALA A 521 -16.39 -8.95 1.41
N GLY A 522 -15.60 -9.02 2.49
CA GLY A 522 -14.75 -10.18 2.78
C GLY A 522 -15.56 -11.47 2.98
N ALA A 523 -16.69 -11.38 3.68
CA ALA A 523 -17.61 -12.50 3.86
C ALA A 523 -18.16 -13.00 2.51
N LEU A 524 -18.66 -12.10 1.66
CA LEU A 524 -19.12 -12.45 0.30
C LEU A 524 -18.02 -13.16 -0.49
N MET A 525 -16.80 -12.62 -0.48
CA MET A 525 -15.64 -13.21 -1.14
C MET A 525 -15.34 -14.63 -0.65
N ALA A 526 -15.44 -14.87 0.66
CA ALA A 526 -15.19 -16.19 1.26
C ALA A 526 -16.20 -17.24 0.81
N HIS A 527 -17.47 -16.89 0.80
CA HIS A 527 -18.56 -17.78 0.36
C HIS A 527 -18.56 -18.01 -1.15
N GLN A 528 -18.10 -17.02 -1.93
CA GLN A 528 -18.00 -17.14 -3.38
C GLN A 528 -16.86 -18.07 -3.81
N TYR A 529 -15.67 -17.92 -3.23
CA TYR A 529 -14.52 -18.74 -3.60
C TYR A 529 -14.50 -20.12 -2.95
N SER A 530 -15.36 -20.36 -1.94
CA SER A 530 -15.43 -21.62 -1.17
C SER A 530 -14.12 -22.00 -0.46
N TYR A 531 -13.08 -21.17 -0.61
CA TYR A 531 -11.75 -21.29 -0.05
C TYR A 531 -11.19 -19.89 0.19
N ILE A 532 -10.60 -19.68 1.35
CA ILE A 532 -9.85 -18.45 1.64
C ILE A 532 -8.52 -18.81 2.27
N ASP A 533 -7.47 -18.13 1.83
CA ASP A 533 -6.16 -18.20 2.43
C ASP A 533 -5.62 -16.79 2.73
N PRO A 534 -4.69 -16.64 3.70
CA PRO A 534 -4.21 -15.34 4.11
C PRO A 534 -3.39 -14.61 3.03
N SER A 535 -2.89 -15.31 2.00
CA SER A 535 -2.01 -14.71 1.00
C SER A 535 -2.75 -13.81 0.00
N VAL A 536 -4.07 -13.99 -0.14
CA VAL A 536 -4.96 -13.16 -0.99
C VAL A 536 -5.04 -11.72 -0.47
N PHE A 537 -4.97 -11.53 0.86
CA PHE A 537 -5.15 -10.23 1.51
C PHE A 537 -3.84 -9.43 1.53
N THR A 538 -3.49 -8.85 0.39
CA THR A 538 -2.22 -8.14 0.21
C THR A 538 -2.34 -6.62 0.40
N SER A 539 -1.21 -5.96 0.64
CA SER A 539 -1.13 -4.49 0.57
C SER A 539 -1.44 -3.94 -0.83
N THR A 540 -1.30 -4.75 -1.88
CA THR A 540 -1.72 -4.38 -3.25
C THR A 540 -3.24 -4.26 -3.34
N MET A 541 -3.99 -5.18 -2.72
CA MET A 541 -5.46 -5.09 -2.61
C MET A 541 -5.88 -3.80 -1.90
N SER A 542 -5.20 -3.49 -0.80
CA SER A 542 -5.35 -2.25 -0.03
C SER A 542 -5.15 -0.98 -0.87
N LEU A 543 -4.06 -0.94 -1.65
CA LEU A 543 -3.77 0.17 -2.57
C LEU A 543 -4.78 0.26 -3.71
N LEU A 544 -5.27 -0.87 -4.22
CA LEU A 544 -6.31 -0.93 -5.25
C LEU A 544 -7.63 -0.31 -4.77
N VAL A 545 -8.04 -0.58 -3.53
CA VAL A 545 -9.25 0.07 -2.97
C VAL A 545 -9.05 1.59 -2.89
N LEU A 546 -7.86 2.05 -2.49
CA LEU A 546 -7.54 3.48 -2.46
C LEU A 546 -7.56 4.10 -3.86
N THR A 547 -7.02 3.42 -4.89
CA THR A 547 -7.06 3.92 -6.27
C THR A 547 -8.48 3.98 -6.80
N ILE A 548 -9.36 3.03 -6.44
CA ILE A 548 -10.79 3.07 -6.77
C ILE A 548 -11.46 4.32 -6.25
N ILE A 549 -11.32 4.63 -4.97
CA ILE A 549 -12.02 5.79 -4.41
C ILE A 549 -11.47 7.11 -4.93
N VAL A 550 -10.17 7.18 -5.24
CA VAL A 550 -9.58 8.43 -5.73
C VAL A 550 -9.88 8.61 -7.22
N LEU A 551 -9.79 7.55 -8.02
CA LEU A 551 -10.20 7.59 -9.42
C LEU A 551 -11.69 7.92 -9.53
N GLY A 552 -12.52 7.27 -8.71
CA GLY A 552 -13.96 7.52 -8.67
C GLY A 552 -14.32 8.93 -8.19
N GLY A 553 -13.55 9.45 -7.23
CA GLY A 553 -13.74 10.73 -6.56
C GLY A 553 -14.00 10.52 -5.06
N LEU A 554 -13.10 11.04 -4.22
CA LEU A 554 -13.06 10.76 -2.77
C LEU A 554 -14.38 11.02 -2.02
N GLY A 555 -15.16 12.01 -2.45
CA GLY A 555 -16.44 12.39 -1.81
C GLY A 555 -17.70 11.86 -2.50
N SER A 556 -17.57 10.97 -3.49
CA SER A 556 -18.69 10.50 -4.32
C SER A 556 -18.89 8.99 -4.22
N PRO A 557 -19.92 8.51 -3.49
CA PRO A 557 -20.25 7.08 -3.40
C PRO A 557 -20.46 6.43 -4.78
N LEU A 558 -21.19 7.12 -5.69
CA LEU A 558 -21.39 6.64 -7.06
C LEU A 558 -20.10 6.72 -7.90
N GLY A 559 -19.24 7.69 -7.58
CA GLY A 559 -17.87 7.77 -8.10
C GLY A 559 -17.09 6.52 -7.80
N ALA A 560 -17.11 6.05 -6.55
CA ALA A 560 -16.43 4.83 -6.13
C ALA A 560 -16.91 3.59 -6.90
N VAL A 561 -18.21 3.48 -7.20
CA VAL A 561 -18.75 2.40 -8.04
C VAL A 561 -18.18 2.46 -9.46
N LEU A 562 -18.19 3.64 -10.09
CA LEU A 562 -17.56 3.80 -11.41
C LEU A 562 -16.05 3.53 -11.36
N GLY A 563 -15.37 3.94 -10.28
CA GLY A 563 -13.96 3.64 -10.06
C GLY A 563 -13.70 2.13 -10.01
N ALA A 564 -14.57 1.36 -9.35
CA ALA A 564 -14.47 -0.10 -9.29
C ALA A 564 -14.74 -0.74 -10.66
N VAL A 565 -15.77 -0.29 -11.38
CA VAL A 565 -16.06 -0.75 -12.75
C VAL A 565 -14.87 -0.49 -13.67
N VAL A 566 -14.25 0.68 -13.59
CA VAL A 566 -13.10 1.02 -14.43
C VAL A 566 -11.86 0.25 -14.00
N LEU A 567 -11.50 0.20 -12.72
CA LEU A 567 -10.22 -0.39 -12.32
C LEU A 567 -10.24 -1.91 -12.24
N VAL A 568 -11.38 -2.51 -11.94
CA VAL A 568 -11.53 -3.97 -11.85
C VAL A 568 -12.08 -4.52 -13.17
N GLY A 569 -13.03 -3.83 -13.80
CA GLY A 569 -13.67 -4.29 -15.04
C GLY A 569 -12.95 -3.91 -16.33
N ALA A 570 -12.34 -2.71 -16.44
CA ALA A 570 -11.70 -2.30 -17.70
C ALA A 570 -10.49 -3.15 -18.13
N PRO A 571 -9.66 -3.72 -17.23
CA PRO A 571 -8.62 -4.67 -17.64
C PRO A 571 -9.20 -5.83 -18.46
N GLU A 572 -10.45 -6.21 -18.26
CA GLU A 572 -11.07 -7.29 -19.02
C GLU A 572 -11.29 -6.96 -20.49
N LEU A 573 -11.58 -5.70 -20.81
CA LEU A 573 -11.72 -5.26 -22.20
C LEU A 573 -10.41 -5.39 -22.98
N LEU A 574 -9.28 -5.45 -22.28
CA LEU A 574 -7.93 -5.63 -22.84
C LEU A 574 -7.49 -7.11 -22.85
N ARG A 575 -8.40 -8.08 -22.64
CA ARG A 575 -8.08 -9.52 -22.62
C ARG A 575 -7.37 -10.02 -23.88
N LEU A 576 -7.59 -9.36 -25.03
CA LEU A 576 -7.00 -9.74 -26.32
C LEU A 576 -5.45 -9.72 -26.32
N ALA A 577 -4.82 -9.02 -25.37
CA ALA A 577 -3.36 -9.02 -25.17
C ALA A 577 -3.02 -9.15 -23.67
N PRO A 578 -2.91 -10.38 -23.13
CA PRO A 578 -2.70 -10.63 -21.70
C PRO A 578 -1.48 -9.91 -21.11
N ASP A 579 -0.38 -9.86 -21.88
CA ASP A 579 0.88 -9.24 -21.45
C ASP A 579 0.77 -7.70 -21.38
N VAL A 580 -0.02 -7.09 -22.26
CA VAL A 580 -0.18 -5.64 -22.35
C VAL A 580 -1.30 -5.13 -21.42
N ARG A 581 -2.21 -6.01 -21.00
CA ARG A 581 -3.40 -5.68 -20.18
C ARG A 581 -3.06 -4.89 -18.92
N ILE A 582 -2.15 -5.41 -18.10
CA ILE A 582 -1.85 -4.83 -16.78
C ILE A 582 -0.93 -3.60 -16.93
N LEU A 583 -0.08 -3.58 -17.96
CA LEU A 583 0.72 -2.41 -18.32
C LEU A 583 -0.17 -1.25 -18.79
N GLY A 584 -1.15 -1.54 -19.66
CA GLY A 584 -2.18 -0.59 -20.09
C GLY A 584 -2.98 -0.02 -18.93
N TYR A 585 -3.30 -0.84 -17.93
CA TYR A 585 -3.95 -0.42 -16.69
C TYR A 585 -3.11 0.58 -15.88
N GLY A 586 -1.84 0.28 -15.62
CA GLY A 586 -0.94 1.19 -14.90
C GLY A 586 -0.76 2.53 -15.63
N LEU A 587 -0.65 2.49 -16.97
CA LEU A 587 -0.59 3.69 -17.81
C LEU A 587 -1.89 4.49 -17.78
N LEU A 588 -3.04 3.84 -17.89
CA LEU A 588 -4.35 4.48 -17.83
C LEU A 588 -4.56 5.16 -16.47
N LEU A 589 -4.21 4.49 -15.37
CA LEU A 589 -4.25 5.07 -14.03
C LEU A 589 -3.34 6.31 -13.95
N LEU A 590 -2.12 6.25 -14.47
CA LEU A 590 -1.17 7.37 -14.47
C LEU A 590 -1.70 8.56 -15.30
N VAL A 591 -2.26 8.30 -16.49
CA VAL A 591 -2.88 9.31 -17.35
C VAL A 591 -4.06 9.96 -16.65
N ILE A 592 -4.96 9.19 -16.05
CA ILE A 592 -6.13 9.76 -15.39
C ILE A 592 -5.72 10.59 -14.17
N ILE A 593 -4.79 10.12 -13.34
CA ILE A 593 -4.31 10.91 -12.18
C ILE A 593 -3.64 12.21 -12.66
N ARG A 594 -2.89 12.17 -13.76
CA ARG A 594 -2.22 13.36 -14.32
C ARG A 594 -3.20 14.42 -14.80
N PHE A 595 -4.28 14.04 -15.48
CA PHE A 595 -5.24 14.99 -16.05
C PHE A 595 -6.46 15.26 -15.16
N ARG A 596 -6.79 14.35 -14.25
CA ARG A 596 -7.96 14.38 -13.35
C ARG A 596 -7.57 13.90 -11.94
N PRO A 597 -6.67 14.61 -11.23
CA PRO A 597 -6.22 14.22 -9.89
C PRO A 597 -7.33 14.21 -8.82
N GLN A 598 -8.50 14.77 -9.12
CA GLN A 598 -9.68 14.82 -8.25
C GLN A 598 -10.64 13.64 -8.46
N GLY A 599 -10.38 12.81 -9.47
CA GLY A 599 -11.26 11.73 -9.90
C GLY A 599 -12.24 12.10 -11.02
N VAL A 600 -13.02 11.11 -11.43
CA VAL A 600 -13.96 11.18 -12.55
C VAL A 600 -15.25 11.89 -12.11
N LEU A 601 -15.77 11.55 -10.92
CA LEU A 601 -17.01 12.12 -10.35
C LEU A 601 -16.71 12.90 -9.06
N VAL A 602 -16.50 14.20 -9.18
CA VAL A 602 -16.27 15.09 -8.03
C VAL A 602 -17.60 15.57 -7.45
N ARG A 603 -17.72 15.59 -6.12
CA ARG A 603 -18.84 16.21 -5.40
C ARG A 603 -18.42 17.62 -4.97
N ARG A 604 -19.29 18.61 -5.16
CA ARG A 604 -19.08 19.97 -4.63
C ARG A 604 -19.25 20.02 -3.13
#